data_AF-A0A2E3R1F4-F1
#
_entry.id   AF-A0A2E3R1F4-F1
#
_cell.length_a   1.000
_cell.length_b   1.000
_cell.length_c   1.000
_cell.angle_alpha   90.00
_cell.angle_beta   90.00
_cell.angle_gamma   90.00
#
_symmetry.space_group_name_H-M   'P 1'
#
loop_
_entity.id
_entity.type
_entity.pdbx_description
1 polymer ?
#
loop_
_entity_poly.entity_id
_entity_poly.type
_entity_poly.pdbx_seq_one_letter_code
_entity_poly.pdbx_strand_id
1 'polypeptide(L)'
;MSGSHIAGLALVVFGALASVFPHWFSPLTGGAPADLFEAVERRVRGGMVLGVGLCFLAIPTLRPWSVSFPTALFYFMAGALAARLFGLLADGVVPKQWLLVAVEATVMAVAAVWLWRGGGSAP
;
A
#
# COMPACT_ATOMS: atom_id res chain seq x y z
N MET A 1 13.15 -18.98 7.21
CA MET A 1 12.48 -17.95 6.39
C MET A 1 13.42 -17.60 5.24
N SER A 2 12.93 -17.48 4.01
CA SER A 2 13.77 -17.02 2.89
C SER A 2 14.20 -15.56 3.10
N GLY A 3 15.32 -15.15 2.49
CA GLY A 3 15.80 -13.76 2.57
C GLY A 3 14.77 -12.73 2.10
N SER A 4 13.95 -13.08 1.10
CA SER A 4 12.83 -12.24 0.62
C SER A 4 11.78 -11.96 1.69
N HIS A 5 11.43 -12.95 2.51
CA HIS A 5 10.46 -12.77 3.59
C HIS A 5 11.00 -11.89 4.71
N ILE A 6 12.30 -11.99 5.01
CA ILE A 6 12.96 -11.13 6.01
C ILE A 6 12.96 -9.67 5.52
N ALA A 7 13.33 -9.44 4.26
CA ALA A 7 13.28 -8.12 3.65
C ALA A 7 11.84 -7.57 3.60
N GLY A 8 10.86 -8.40 3.23
CA GLY A 8 9.44 -8.03 3.22
C GLY A 8 8.96 -7.62 4.61
N LEU A 9 9.29 -8.41 5.65
CA LEU A 9 8.93 -8.09 7.03
C LEU A 9 9.55 -6.77 7.49
N ALA A 10 10.84 -6.55 7.20
CA ALA A 10 11.53 -5.32 7.53
C ALA A 10 10.86 -4.11 6.84
N LEU A 11 10.50 -4.23 5.56
CA LEU A 11 9.81 -3.19 4.81
C LEU A 11 8.39 -2.92 5.31
N VAL A 12 7.64 -3.95 5.72
CA VAL A 12 6.31 -3.78 6.33
C VAL A 12 6.42 -2.98 7.62
N VAL A 13 7.33 -3.37 8.53
CA VAL A 13 7.54 -2.65 9.79
C VAL A 13 7.98 -1.22 9.52
N PHE A 14 8.95 -1.03 8.62
CA PHE A 14 9.46 0.28 8.26
C PHE A 14 8.38 1.18 7.63
N GLY A 15 7.61 0.66 6.68
CA GLY A 15 6.52 1.39 6.02
C GLY A 15 5.37 1.73 6.98
N ALA A 16 5.04 0.84 7.90
CA ALA A 16 4.05 1.11 8.95
C ALA A 16 4.53 2.27 9.85
N LEU A 17 5.77 2.21 10.33
CA LEU A 17 6.36 3.29 11.14
C LEU A 17 6.43 4.61 10.36
N ALA A 18 6.78 4.57 9.06
CA ALA A 18 6.79 5.75 8.21
C ALA A 18 5.40 6.34 7.97
N SER A 19 4.35 5.52 7.98
CA SER A 19 2.95 5.97 7.87
C SER A 19 2.44 6.60 9.17
N VAL A 20 2.83 6.05 10.32
CA VAL A 20 2.41 6.53 11.65
C VAL A 20 3.20 7.78 12.07
N PHE A 21 4.52 7.76 11.87
CA PHE A 21 5.45 8.82 12.26
C PHE A 21 6.21 9.38 11.06
N PRO A 22 5.52 10.02 10.09
CA PRO A 22 6.16 10.47 8.86
C PRO A 22 7.31 11.46 9.09
N HIS A 23 7.26 12.25 10.18
CA HIS A 23 8.30 13.20 10.55
C HIS A 23 9.68 12.56 10.82
N TRP A 24 9.72 11.34 11.38
CA TRP A 24 10.98 10.59 11.57
C TRP A 24 11.63 10.21 10.25
N PHE A 25 10.82 10.08 9.20
CA PHE A 25 11.24 9.65 7.87
C PHE A 25 11.09 10.78 6.84
N SER A 26 11.37 12.03 7.23
CA SER A 26 11.25 13.21 6.36
C SER A 26 11.93 13.07 4.98
N PRO A 27 13.11 12.43 4.84
CA PRO A 27 13.71 12.21 3.52
C PRO A 27 12.87 11.34 2.57
N LEU A 28 12.00 10.47 3.11
CA LEU A 28 11.17 9.54 2.34
C LEU A 28 9.72 10.00 2.21
N THR A 29 9.18 10.62 3.26
CA THR A 29 7.78 11.04 3.28
C THR A 29 7.60 12.48 2.82
N GLY A 30 8.63 13.34 2.93
CA GLY A 30 8.61 14.73 2.50
C GLY A 30 8.78 15.73 3.65
N GLY A 31 8.73 17.02 3.32
CA GLY A 31 8.85 18.14 4.26
C GLY A 31 7.60 18.36 5.13
N ALA A 32 7.63 19.44 5.92
CA ALA A 32 6.47 19.84 6.73
C ALA A 32 5.25 20.10 5.82
N PRO A 33 4.05 19.58 6.16
CA PRO A 33 2.88 19.73 5.32
C PRO A 33 2.38 21.17 5.31
N ALA A 34 2.00 21.68 4.14
CA ALA A 34 1.37 22.99 4.00
C ALA A 34 -0.12 22.95 4.33
N ASP A 35 -0.79 21.81 4.13
CA ASP A 35 -2.21 21.61 4.41
C ASP A 35 -2.54 20.17 4.87
N LEU A 36 -3.81 19.92 5.22
CA LEU A 36 -4.29 18.59 5.63
C LEU A 36 -4.18 17.55 4.51
N PHE A 37 -4.32 17.97 3.25
CA PHE A 37 -4.22 17.06 2.12
C PHE A 37 -2.80 16.51 2.01
N GLU A 38 -1.79 17.38 2.11
CA GLU A 38 -0.38 17.02 2.09
C GLU A 38 0.03 16.20 3.31
N ALA A 39 -0.55 16.47 4.49
CA ALA A 39 -0.34 15.66 5.68
C ALA A 39 -0.76 14.19 5.45
N VAL A 40 -1.92 13.97 4.84
CA VAL A 40 -2.39 12.62 4.49
C VAL A 40 -1.50 11.98 3.41
N GLU A 41 -1.18 12.69 2.33
CA GLU A 41 -0.31 12.18 1.25
C GLU A 41 1.07 11.78 1.76
N ARG A 42 1.59 12.51 2.73
CA ARG A 42 2.85 12.19 3.39
C ARG A 42 2.83 10.82 4.08
N ARG A 43 1.71 10.46 4.70
CA ARG A 43 1.52 9.12 5.30
C ARG A 43 1.33 8.05 4.22
N VAL A 44 0.61 8.38 3.15
CA VAL A 44 0.41 7.47 1.99
C VAL A 44 1.75 7.06 1.38
N ARG A 45 2.74 7.95 1.31
CA ARG A 45 4.11 7.59 0.87
C ARG A 45 4.75 6.54 1.77
N GLY A 46 4.54 6.61 3.09
CA GLY A 46 4.91 5.53 4.02
C GLY A 46 4.14 4.23 3.73
N GLY A 47 2.85 4.36 3.43
CA GLY A 47 1.97 3.24 3.07
C GLY A 47 2.39 2.53 1.78
N MET A 48 2.94 3.26 0.81
CA MET A 48 3.51 2.67 -0.40
C MET A 48 4.69 1.76 -0.08
N VAL A 49 5.57 2.16 0.88
CA VAL A 49 6.68 1.30 1.33
C VAL A 49 6.16 0.05 2.04
N LEU A 50 5.12 0.20 2.85
CA LEU A 50 4.43 -0.94 3.47
C LEU A 50 3.88 -1.88 2.39
N GLY A 51 3.24 -1.32 1.35
CA GLY A 51 2.69 -2.08 0.23
C GLY A 51 3.76 -2.88 -0.53
N VAL A 52 4.94 -2.30 -0.74
CA VAL A 52 6.09 -3.02 -1.30
C VAL A 52 6.53 -4.17 -0.38
N GLY A 53 6.59 -3.94 0.93
CA GLY A 53 6.89 -5.00 1.90
C GLY A 53 5.90 -6.16 1.84
N LEU A 54 4.60 -5.87 1.72
CA LEU A 54 3.57 -6.87 1.54
C LEU A 54 3.73 -7.65 0.23
N CYS A 55 4.17 -7.00 -0.87
CA CYS A 55 4.46 -7.70 -2.13
C CYS A 55 5.56 -8.75 -1.96
N PHE A 56 6.64 -8.44 -1.24
CA PHE A 56 7.71 -9.40 -0.96
C PHE A 56 7.26 -10.59 -0.11
N LEU A 57 6.27 -10.39 0.77
CA LEU A 57 5.68 -11.46 1.58
C LEU A 57 4.69 -12.30 0.78
N ALA A 58 3.89 -11.69 -0.09
CA ALA A 58 2.81 -12.34 -0.80
C ALA A 58 3.24 -13.05 -2.09
N ILE A 59 4.39 -12.68 -2.67
CA ILE A 59 4.85 -13.18 -3.96
C ILE A 59 6.13 -14.01 -3.76
N PRO A 60 6.00 -15.31 -3.44
CA PRO A 60 7.17 -16.19 -3.27
C PRO A 60 7.85 -16.48 -4.62
N THR A 61 7.11 -16.40 -5.73
CA THR A 61 7.60 -16.61 -7.10
C THR A 61 7.05 -15.55 -8.05
N LEU A 62 7.90 -15.02 -8.93
CA LEU A 62 7.51 -14.01 -9.92
C LEU A 62 6.71 -14.58 -11.10
N ARG A 63 6.77 -15.89 -11.29
CA ARG A 63 5.96 -16.61 -12.28
C ARG A 63 4.95 -17.51 -11.55
N PRO A 64 3.73 -17.67 -12.07
CA PRO A 64 3.22 -17.05 -13.31
C PRO A 64 2.82 -15.57 -13.14
N TRP A 65 3.14 -14.75 -14.14
CA TRP A 65 2.86 -13.30 -14.14
C TRP A 65 1.37 -12.95 -14.03
N SER A 66 0.48 -13.85 -14.47
CA SER A 66 -0.97 -13.70 -14.35
C SER A 66 -1.46 -13.65 -12.90
N VAL A 67 -0.65 -14.11 -11.94
CA VAL A 67 -0.94 -14.05 -10.51
C VAL A 67 -0.04 -13.03 -9.82
N SER A 68 1.27 -13.03 -10.10
CA SER A 68 2.21 -12.16 -9.40
C SER A 68 1.93 -10.67 -9.65
N PHE A 69 1.55 -10.25 -10.85
CA PHE A 69 1.21 -8.85 -11.14
C PHE A 69 -0.03 -8.34 -10.40
N PRO A 70 -1.21 -8.98 -10.54
CA PRO A 70 -2.39 -8.48 -9.84
C PRO A 70 -2.25 -8.61 -8.31
N THR A 71 -1.51 -9.61 -7.80
CA THR A 71 -1.16 -9.68 -6.37
C THR A 71 -0.28 -8.51 -5.93
N ALA A 72 0.75 -8.15 -6.70
CA ALA A 72 1.60 -7.01 -6.40
C ALA A 72 0.79 -5.71 -6.38
N LEU A 73 -0.05 -5.51 -7.40
CA LEU A 73 -0.92 -4.35 -7.49
C LEU A 73 -1.86 -4.29 -6.28
N PHE A 74 -2.50 -5.40 -5.93
CA PHE A 74 -3.43 -5.45 -4.80
C PHE A 74 -2.76 -5.07 -3.48
N TYR A 75 -1.62 -5.67 -3.15
CA TYR A 75 -0.93 -5.41 -1.88
C TYR A 75 -0.25 -4.05 -1.83
N PHE A 76 0.27 -3.56 -2.95
CA PHE A 76 0.79 -2.20 -3.04
C PHE A 76 -0.30 -1.16 -2.76
N MET A 77 -1.45 -1.32 -3.42
CA MET A 77 -2.60 -0.43 -3.23
C MET A 77 -3.22 -0.58 -1.84
N ALA A 78 -3.23 -1.78 -1.27
CA ALA A 78 -3.69 -2.00 0.10
C ALA A 78 -2.86 -1.20 1.12
N GLY A 79 -1.55 -1.12 0.94
CA GLY A 79 -0.68 -0.33 1.81
C GLY A 79 -0.93 1.17 1.68
N ALA A 80 -1.08 1.68 0.46
CA ALA A 80 -1.43 3.08 0.20
C ALA A 80 -2.81 3.43 0.81
N LEU A 81 -3.82 2.60 0.55
CA LEU A 81 -5.18 2.78 1.04
C LEU A 81 -5.23 2.74 2.57
N ALA A 82 -4.58 1.77 3.21
CA ALA A 82 -4.53 1.66 4.67
C ALA A 82 -3.91 2.92 5.30
N ALA A 83 -2.81 3.40 4.73
CA ALA A 83 -2.16 4.63 5.21
C ALA A 83 -3.02 5.88 4.96
N ARG A 84 -3.75 5.95 3.84
CA ARG A 84 -4.70 7.04 3.57
C ARG A 84 -5.85 7.04 4.57
N LEU A 85 -6.48 5.90 4.81
CA LEU A 85 -7.55 5.77 5.80
C LEU A 85 -7.06 6.16 7.19
N PHE A 86 -5.86 5.71 7.57
CA PHE A 86 -5.23 6.13 8.81
C PHE A 86 -4.97 7.65 8.85
N GLY A 87 -4.47 8.25 7.77
CA GLY A 87 -4.27 9.69 7.67
C GLY A 87 -5.58 10.48 7.78
N LEU A 88 -6.67 10.01 7.16
CA LEU A 88 -7.98 10.64 7.28
C LEU A 88 -8.53 10.60 8.72
N LEU A 89 -8.24 9.52 9.45
CA LEU A 89 -8.59 9.39 10.87
C LEU A 89 -7.72 10.26 11.77
N ALA A 90 -6.43 10.39 11.46
CA ALA A 90 -5.46 11.09 12.29
C ALA A 90 -5.42 12.61 12.06
N ASP A 91 -5.44 13.05 10.80
CA ASP A 91 -5.25 14.45 10.40
C ASP A 91 -6.57 15.13 9.99
N GLY A 92 -7.62 14.34 9.71
CA GLY A 92 -8.97 14.84 9.43
C GLY A 92 -9.45 14.56 8.00
N VAL A 93 -10.76 14.77 7.79
CA VAL A 93 -11.44 14.36 6.56
C VAL A 93 -11.38 15.46 5.51
N VAL A 94 -10.82 15.14 4.34
CA VAL A 94 -10.78 16.04 3.18
C VAL A 94 -11.60 15.42 2.02
N PRO A 95 -12.58 16.12 1.42
CA PRO A 95 -13.43 15.56 0.36
C PRO A 95 -12.65 14.98 -0.83
N LYS A 96 -11.58 15.66 -1.25
CA LYS A 96 -10.70 15.21 -2.33
C LYS A 96 -10.03 13.87 -2.03
N GLN A 97 -9.73 13.57 -0.77
CA GLN A 97 -9.12 12.30 -0.38
C GLN A 97 -10.08 11.12 -0.53
N TRP A 98 -11.39 11.32 -0.36
CA TRP A 98 -12.39 10.28 -0.61
C TRP A 98 -12.48 9.87 -2.08
N LEU A 99 -12.28 10.82 -3.01
CA LEU A 99 -12.16 10.49 -4.42
C LEU A 99 -10.95 9.57 -4.66
N LEU A 100 -9.82 9.87 -4.03
CA LEU A 100 -8.62 9.04 -4.16
C LEU A 100 -8.79 7.67 -3.49
N VAL A 101 -9.44 7.59 -2.33
CA VAL A 101 -9.87 6.32 -1.70
C VAL A 101 -10.73 5.49 -2.67
N ALA A 102 -11.71 6.11 -3.32
CA ALA A 102 -12.57 5.42 -4.28
C ALA A 102 -11.78 4.89 -5.48
N VAL A 103 -10.81 5.68 -5.99
CA VAL A 103 -9.90 5.24 -7.06
C VAL A 103 -9.05 4.06 -6.60
N GLU A 104 -8.42 4.13 -5.43
CA GLU A 104 -7.60 3.05 -4.88
C GLU A 104 -8.40 1.77 -4.69
N ALA A 105 -9.58 1.88 -4.08
CA ALA A 105 -10.49 0.75 -3.88
C ALA A 105 -10.95 0.15 -5.21
N THR A 106 -11.19 0.97 -6.24
CA THR A 106 -11.56 0.49 -7.57
C THR A 106 -10.42 -0.28 -8.22
N VAL A 107 -9.19 0.24 -8.16
CA VAL A 107 -8.00 -0.47 -8.68
C VAL A 107 -7.80 -1.80 -7.95
N MET A 108 -7.95 -1.81 -6.62
CA MET A 108 -7.91 -3.04 -5.82
C MET A 108 -9.02 -4.03 -6.22
N ALA A 109 -10.24 -3.55 -6.45
CA ALA A 109 -11.35 -4.39 -6.90
C ALA A 109 -11.08 -5.03 -8.27
N VAL A 110 -10.52 -4.28 -9.22
CA VAL A 110 -10.10 -4.82 -10.52
C VAL A 110 -9.03 -5.90 -10.35
N ALA A 111 -8.02 -5.68 -9.52
CA ALA A 111 -7.00 -6.68 -9.23
C ALA A 111 -7.59 -7.94 -8.56
N ALA A 112 -8.52 -7.77 -7.63
CA ALA A 112 -9.21 -8.88 -6.96
C ALA A 112 -10.07 -9.68 -7.95
N VAL A 113 -10.82 -9.01 -8.82
CA VAL A 113 -11.63 -9.66 -9.87
C VAL A 113 -10.73 -10.42 -10.86
N TRP A 114 -9.58 -9.86 -11.23
CA TRP A 114 -8.58 -10.56 -12.04
C TRP A 114 -8.16 -11.86 -11.36
N LEU A 115 -7.69 -11.78 -10.12
CA LEU A 115 -7.23 -12.96 -9.37
C LEU A 115 -8.33 -14.00 -9.22
N TRP A 116 -9.56 -13.58 -8.93
CA TRP A 116 -10.71 -14.46 -8.84
C TRP A 116 -10.97 -15.20 -10.16
N ARG A 117 -10.93 -14.50 -11.30
CA ARG A 117 -11.09 -15.12 -12.62
C ARG A 117 -9.93 -16.06 -12.98
N GLY A 118 -8.70 -15.72 -12.60
CA GLY A 118 -7.53 -16.56 -12.84
C GLY A 118 -7.50 -17.83 -11.97
N GLY A 119 -8.08 -17.78 -10.77
CA GLY A 119 -8.19 -18.90 -9.84
C GLY A 119 -9.35 -19.87 -10.14
N GLY A 120 -10.34 -19.45 -10.93
CA GLY A 120 -11.55 -20.23 -11.25
C GLY A 120 -11.37 -21.44 -12.21
N SER A 121 -10.13 -21.87 -12.45
CA SER A 121 -9.79 -22.99 -13.35
C SER A 121 -8.96 -24.07 -12.64
N ALA A 122 -9.26 -24.34 -11.37
CA ALA A 122 -8.81 -25.56 -10.70
C ALA A 122 -9.95 -26.60 -10.75
N PRO A 123 -9.79 -27.73 -11.47
CA PRO A 123 -10.71 -28.88 -11.37
C PRO A 123 -10.64 -29.57 -10.00
#